data_AF-F0GDA3-F1
#
_entry.id   AF-F0GDA3-F1
#
_cell.length_a   1.000
_cell.length_b   1.000
_cell.length_c   1.000
_cell.angle_alpha   90.00
_cell.angle_beta   90.00
_cell.angle_gamma   90.00
#
_symmetry.space_group_name_H-M   'P 1'
#
loop_
_entity.id
_entity.type
_entity.pdbx_description
1 polymer ?
#
loop_
_entity_poly.entity_id
_entity_poly.type
_entity_poly.pdbx_seq_one_letter_code
_entity_poly.pdbx_strand_id
1 'polypeptide(L)'
;SSHIERGLTLPLPVDPFYRSLVAAFWLELIAPFVAQADFELAIFIGSIAERERLIIGFNGASAKTLLSVVDPQTYAAHNIDIDDPEWIDAHAQNDQQISKLVSYLDQPQLSLRVAIDAFREAFIGG
;
A
#
# COMPACT_ATOMS: atom_id res chain seq x y z
N SER A 1 -2.90 23.10 -0.94
CA SER A 1 -2.15 21.89 -1.34
C SER A 1 -1.67 21.17 -0.10
N SER A 2 -2.17 19.97 0.15
CA SER A 2 -1.66 19.08 1.18
C SER A 2 -0.53 18.24 0.59
N HIS A 3 0.72 18.53 0.95
CA HIS A 3 1.84 17.65 0.58
C HIS A 3 1.81 16.41 1.48
N ILE A 4 1.77 15.23 0.88
CA ILE A 4 1.93 13.97 1.59
C ILE A 4 3.44 13.77 1.81
N GLU A 5 3.90 13.99 3.05
CA GLU A 5 5.32 13.85 3.39
C GLU A 5 5.72 12.41 3.79
N ARG A 6 4.76 11.55 4.09
CA ARG A 6 5.01 10.15 4.50
C ARG A 6 5.00 9.22 3.30
N GLY A 7 5.92 8.25 3.31
CA GLY A 7 5.89 7.12 2.39
C GLY A 7 4.84 6.09 2.81
N LEU A 8 4.43 5.26 1.86
CA LEU A 8 3.60 4.09 2.07
C LEU A 8 4.48 2.84 1.96
N THR A 9 4.43 1.95 2.95
CA THR A 9 5.14 0.68 2.88
C THR A 9 4.16 -0.49 2.85
N LEU A 10 4.35 -1.37 1.87
CA LEU A 10 3.49 -2.50 1.55
C LEU A 10 4.28 -3.81 1.68
N PRO A 11 3.71 -4.88 2.26
CA PRO A 11 4.37 -6.15 2.41
C PRO A 11 4.58 -6.82 1.07
N LEU A 12 5.74 -7.47 0.91
CA LEU A 12 6.06 -8.33 -0.21
C LEU A 12 6.33 -9.76 0.27
N PRO A 13 6.13 -10.78 -0.59
CA PRO A 13 6.46 -12.14 -0.24
C PRO A 13 7.98 -12.33 -0.14
N VAL A 14 8.38 -13.24 0.75
CA VAL A 14 9.77 -13.68 0.91
C VAL A 14 10.27 -14.36 -0.36
N ASP A 15 9.41 -15.14 -1.03
CA ASP A 15 9.75 -15.79 -2.31
C ASP A 15 9.99 -14.74 -3.41
N PRO A 16 11.22 -14.62 -3.95
CA PRO A 16 11.55 -13.64 -4.99
C PRO A 16 10.73 -13.80 -6.27
N PHE A 17 10.25 -15.01 -6.57
CA PHE A 17 9.47 -15.28 -7.78
C PHE A 17 8.16 -14.48 -7.79
N TYR A 18 7.49 -14.39 -6.65
CA TYR A 18 6.21 -13.69 -6.52
C TYR A 18 6.36 -12.20 -6.21
N ARG A 19 7.56 -11.75 -5.83
CA ARG A 19 7.79 -10.39 -5.32
C ARG A 19 7.36 -9.30 -6.30
N SER A 20 7.79 -9.40 -7.55
CA SER A 20 7.42 -8.44 -8.59
C SER A 20 5.92 -8.50 -8.94
N LEU A 21 5.30 -9.67 -8.84
CA LEU A 21 3.87 -9.83 -9.11
C LEU A 21 3.03 -9.14 -8.03
N VAL A 22 3.39 -9.34 -6.75
CA VAL A 22 2.72 -8.68 -5.63
C VAL A 22 2.99 -7.18 -5.63
N ALA A 23 4.20 -6.74 -5.99
CA ALA A 23 4.49 -5.32 -6.18
C ALA A 23 3.62 -4.68 -7.27
N ALA A 24 3.47 -5.35 -8.42
CA ALA A 24 2.59 -4.88 -9.49
C ALA A 24 1.12 -4.81 -9.05
N PHE A 25 0.65 -5.81 -8.28
CA PHE A 25 -0.68 -5.79 -7.69
C PHE A 25 -0.89 -4.58 -6.78
N TRP A 26 0.07 -4.29 -5.91
CA TRP A 26 0.00 -3.10 -5.05
C TRP A 26 -0.07 -1.80 -5.86
N LEU A 27 0.75 -1.66 -6.90
CA LEU A 27 0.74 -0.51 -7.79
C LEU A 27 -0.61 -0.35 -8.51
N GLU A 28 -1.22 -1.47 -8.94
CA GLU A 28 -2.54 -1.46 -9.57
C GLU A 28 -3.64 -0.94 -8.63
N LEU A 29 -3.57 -1.29 -7.34
CA LEU A 29 -4.52 -0.80 -6.34
C LEU A 29 -4.37 0.71 -6.08
N ILE A 30 -3.14 1.21 -6.02
CA ILE A 30 -2.91 2.62 -5.69
C ILE A 30 -2.99 3.57 -6.91
N ALA A 31 -2.86 3.04 -8.13
CA ALA A 31 -2.80 3.84 -9.36
C ALA A 31 -3.94 4.86 -9.51
N PRO A 32 -5.21 4.55 -9.18
CA PRO A 32 -6.29 5.52 -9.28
C PRO A 32 -6.15 6.72 -8.34
N PHE A 33 -5.51 6.57 -7.18
CA PHE A 33 -5.26 7.69 -6.25
C PHE A 33 -4.10 8.55 -6.73
N VAL A 34 -3.05 7.90 -7.24
CA VAL A 34 -1.90 8.61 -7.83
C VAL A 34 -2.36 9.46 -9.01
N ALA A 35 -3.26 8.93 -9.84
CA ALA A 35 -3.77 9.64 -11.02
C ALA A 35 -4.59 10.90 -10.70
N GLN A 36 -5.05 11.09 -9.46
CA GLN A 36 -5.86 12.24 -9.06
C GLN A 36 -5.04 13.50 -8.78
N ALA A 37 -3.71 13.41 -8.69
CA ALA A 37 -2.84 14.55 -8.43
C ALA A 37 -1.49 14.43 -9.15
N ASP A 38 -0.76 15.53 -9.20
CA ASP A 38 0.58 15.59 -9.79
C ASP A 38 1.63 15.14 -8.76
N PHE A 39 1.75 13.83 -8.57
CA PHE A 39 2.76 13.22 -7.70
C PHE A 39 4.01 12.84 -8.48
N GLU A 40 5.18 13.15 -7.93
CA GLU A 40 6.43 12.51 -8.33
C GLU A 40 6.64 11.27 -7.45
N LEU A 41 6.70 10.08 -8.07
CA LEU A 41 6.83 8.84 -7.33
C LEU A 41 8.30 8.41 -7.19
N ALA A 42 8.65 7.96 -5.98
CA ALA A 42 9.86 7.16 -5.76
C ALA A 42 9.46 5.77 -5.27
N ILE A 43 9.93 4.73 -5.97
CA ILE A 43 9.56 3.34 -5.72
C ILE A 43 10.82 2.55 -5.36
N PHE A 44 10.79 1.89 -4.20
CA PHE A 44 11.88 1.04 -3.73
C PHE A 44 11.34 -0.35 -3.39
N ILE A 45 12.11 -1.37 -3.75
CA ILE A 45 11.88 -2.75 -3.35
C ILE A 45 13.13 -3.21 -2.59
N GLY A 46 12.94 -3.73 -1.38
CA GLY A 46 14.05 -4.20 -0.57
C GLY A 46 13.61 -4.79 0.75
N SER A 47 14.59 -5.26 1.53
CA SER A 47 14.36 -5.75 2.88
C SER A 47 14.59 -4.64 3.89
N ILE A 48 13.64 -4.44 4.79
CA ILE A 48 13.75 -3.53 5.94
C ILE A 48 13.43 -4.34 7.19
N ALA A 49 14.37 -4.36 8.14
CA ALA A 49 14.25 -5.13 9.38
C ALA A 49 13.83 -6.60 9.11
N GLU A 50 14.48 -7.24 8.14
CA GLU A 50 14.22 -8.63 7.71
C GLU A 50 12.83 -8.87 7.08
N ARG A 51 12.10 -7.81 6.69
CA ARG A 51 10.82 -7.90 5.98
C ARG A 51 10.97 -7.39 4.56
N GLU A 52 10.48 -8.15 3.58
CA GLU A 52 10.45 -7.73 2.19
C GLU A 52 9.34 -6.69 1.99
N ARG A 53 9.70 -5.51 1.48
CA ARG A 53 8.84 -4.34 1.39
C ARG A 53 8.86 -3.69 0.01
N LEU A 54 7.71 -3.17 -0.40
CA LEU A 54 7.56 -2.17 -1.44
C LEU A 54 7.30 -0.83 -0.75
N ILE A 55 8.12 0.18 -1.07
CA ILE A 55 8.03 1.50 -0.45
C ILE A 55 7.74 2.51 -1.55
N ILE A 56 6.75 3.36 -1.30
CA ILE A 56 6.26 4.35 -2.27
C ILE A 56 6.30 5.72 -1.61
N GLY A 57 7.18 6.59 -2.10
CA GLY A 57 7.18 8.01 -1.78
C GLY A 57 6.39 8.81 -2.81
N PHE A 58 5.62 9.80 -2.36
CA PHE A 58 4.75 10.63 -3.21
C PHE A 58 5.32 12.04 -3.48
N ASN A 59 6.53 12.33 -3.02
CA ASN A 59 7.21 13.62 -3.15
C ASN A 59 8.63 13.44 -3.73
N GLY A 60 8.72 12.63 -4.79
CA GLY A 60 9.95 12.28 -5.49
C GLY A 60 10.93 11.51 -4.61
N ALA A 61 12.20 11.51 -5.02
CA ALA A 61 13.31 10.94 -4.27
C ALA A 61 13.70 11.84 -3.08
N SER A 62 12.74 12.16 -2.21
CA SER A 62 13.02 12.95 -1.02
C SER A 62 14.10 12.24 -0.18
N ALA A 63 15.08 13.01 0.31
CA ALA A 63 16.15 12.45 1.13
C ALA A 63 15.62 11.72 2.37
N LYS A 64 14.44 12.11 2.87
CA LYS A 64 13.75 11.46 4.00
C LYS A 64 13.20 10.08 3.63
N THR A 65 12.56 9.94 2.47
CA THR A 65 12.06 8.64 1.99
C THR A 65 13.23 7.69 1.78
N LEU A 66 14.30 8.14 1.12
CA LEU A 66 15.52 7.35 0.93
C LEU A 66 16.19 6.96 2.25
N LEU A 67 16.34 7.90 3.19
CA LEU A 67 16.91 7.63 4.51
C LEU A 67 16.10 6.56 5.26
N SER A 68 14.78 6.58 5.14
CA SER A 68 13.90 5.60 5.78
C SER A 68 14.03 4.17 5.22
N VAL A 69 14.52 4.04 3.98
CA VAL A 69 14.85 2.74 3.38
C VAL A 69 16.18 2.22 3.92
N VAL A 70 17.13 3.12 4.19
CA VAL A 70 18.51 2.79 4.56
C VAL A 70 18.70 2.62 6.07
N ASP A 71 17.99 3.40 6.87
CA ASP A 71 18.05 3.37 8.33
C ASP A 71 16.70 2.94 8.94
N PRO A 72 16.59 1.68 9.40
CA PRO A 72 15.39 1.15 10.04
C PRO A 72 14.91 1.97 11.25
N GLN A 73 15.79 2.71 11.93
CA GLN A 73 15.40 3.56 13.07
C GLN A 73 14.52 4.73 12.65
N THR A 74 14.62 5.16 11.38
CA THR A 74 13.83 6.27 10.84
C THR A 74 12.59 5.81 10.08
N TYR A 75 12.43 4.50 9.88
CA TYR A 75 11.39 3.89 9.07
C TYR A 75 9.97 4.23 9.55
N ALA A 76 9.65 3.97 10.83
CA ALA A 76 8.32 4.21 11.39
C ALA A 76 7.96 5.70 11.47
N ALA A 77 8.96 6.59 11.53
CA ALA A 77 8.74 8.03 11.60
C ALA A 77 8.33 8.63 10.24
N HIS A 78 8.73 7.99 9.14
CA HIS A 78 8.59 8.53 7.78
C HIS A 78 7.69 7.69 6.87
N ASN A 79 7.30 6.48 7.29
CA ASN A 79 6.42 5.60 6.52
C ASN A 79 5.18 5.19 7.30
N ILE A 80 4.09 4.99 6.56
CA ILE A 80 2.89 4.30 7.04
C ILE A 80 3.06 2.83 6.66
N ASP A 81 3.20 1.96 7.66
CA ASP A 81 3.23 0.50 7.49
C ASP A 81 1.80 -0.05 7.53
N ILE A 82 1.43 -0.87 6.56
CA ILE A 82 0.07 -1.41 6.45
C ILE A 82 -0.11 -2.80 7.08
N ASP A 83 0.93 -3.38 7.68
CA ASP A 83 0.88 -4.77 8.20
C ASP A 83 -0.16 -5.00 9.30
N ASP A 84 -0.40 -4.01 10.16
CA ASP A 84 -1.36 -4.13 11.26
C ASP A 84 -1.79 -2.75 11.77
N PRO A 85 -2.63 -2.02 11.02
CA PRO A 85 -3.07 -0.72 11.47
C PRO A 85 -4.25 -0.92 12.42
N GLU A 86 -4.03 -0.71 13.73
CA GLU A 86 -5.05 -0.76 14.79
C GLU A 86 -6.31 0.08 14.48
N TRP A 87 -6.25 1.00 13.50
CA TRP A 87 -7.35 1.87 13.09
C TRP A 87 -8.37 1.24 12.12
N ILE A 88 -8.08 0.06 11.53
CA ILE A 88 -8.94 -0.56 10.50
C ILE A 88 -10.29 -1.01 11.07
N ASP A 89 -10.30 -1.66 12.24
CA ASP A 89 -11.52 -2.29 12.78
C ASP A 89 -12.65 -1.29 13.03
N ALA A 90 -12.32 -0.08 13.49
CA ALA A 90 -13.30 0.97 13.74
C ALA A 90 -13.85 1.61 12.43
N HIS A 91 -13.08 1.59 11.35
CA HIS A 91 -13.51 2.15 10.06
C HIS A 91 -14.31 1.15 9.23
N ALA A 92 -13.92 -0.14 9.24
CA ALA A 92 -14.61 -1.18 8.48
C ALA A 92 -16.05 -1.42 8.93
N GLN A 93 -16.37 -1.19 10.21
CA GLN A 93 -17.72 -1.35 10.75
C GLN A 93 -18.70 -0.25 10.32
N ASN A 94 -18.19 0.90 9.87
CA ASN A 94 -19.00 2.07 9.56
C ASN A 94 -19.23 2.28 8.05
N ASP A 95 -18.61 1.47 7.18
CA ASP A 95 -18.71 1.58 5.73
C ASP A 95 -19.12 0.24 5.09
N GLN A 96 -20.31 0.23 4.46
CA GLN A 96 -20.88 -0.95 3.84
C GLN A 96 -20.03 -1.49 2.67
N GLN A 97 -19.37 -0.61 1.91
CA GLN A 97 -18.55 -1.01 0.77
C GLN A 97 -17.24 -1.65 1.24
N ILE A 98 -16.63 -1.11 2.31
CA ILE A 98 -15.44 -1.69 2.94
C ILE A 98 -15.79 -3.07 3.56
N SER A 99 -16.94 -3.21 4.22
CA SER A 99 -17.38 -4.50 4.78
C SER A 99 -17.56 -5.58 3.70
N LYS A 100 -18.10 -5.22 2.54
CA LYS A 100 -18.23 -6.11 1.37
C LYS A 100 -16.85 -6.55 0.86
N LEU A 101 -15.89 -5.63 0.75
CA LEU A 101 -14.53 -5.93 0.35
C LEU A 101 -13.88 -6.94 1.30
N VAL A 102 -13.94 -6.71 2.62
CA VAL A 102 -13.40 -7.64 3.64
C VAL A 102 -14.00 -9.04 3.46
N SER A 103 -15.33 -9.12 3.30
CA SER A 103 -16.04 -10.39 3.11
C SER A 103 -15.63 -11.14 1.84
N TYR A 104 -15.16 -10.44 0.81
CA TYR A 104 -14.63 -11.06 -0.42
C TYR A 104 -13.19 -11.54 -0.25
N LEU A 105 -12.36 -10.80 0.49
CA LEU A 105 -10.98 -11.18 0.78
C LEU A 105 -10.89 -12.41 1.69
N ASP A 106 -11.91 -12.67 2.51
CA ASP A 106 -12.03 -13.90 3.33
C ASP A 106 -12.38 -15.16 2.51
N GLN A 107 -12.65 -15.04 1.20
CA GLN A 107 -12.99 -16.16 0.33
C GLN A 107 -11.76 -16.59 -0.50
N PRO A 108 -11.03 -17.65 -0.11
CA PRO A 108 -9.77 -18.02 -0.76
C PRO A 108 -9.91 -18.45 -2.23
N GLN A 109 -11.11 -18.84 -2.66
CA GLN A 109 -11.43 -19.20 -4.05
C GLN A 109 -11.76 -18.00 -4.95
N LEU A 110 -11.83 -16.78 -4.40
CA LEU A 110 -12.19 -15.58 -5.14
C LEU A 110 -11.04 -15.18 -6.07
N SER A 111 -11.36 -14.84 -7.32
CA SER A 111 -10.33 -14.38 -8.26
C SER A 111 -9.78 -13.01 -7.86
N LEU A 112 -8.48 -12.80 -8.09
CA LEU A 112 -7.82 -11.51 -7.81
C LEU A 112 -8.51 -10.32 -8.49
N ARG A 113 -9.07 -10.53 -9.70
CA ARG A 113 -9.81 -9.51 -10.42
C ARG A 113 -11.04 -9.01 -9.64
N VAL A 114 -11.81 -9.93 -9.07
CA VAL A 114 -13.00 -9.58 -8.26
C VAL A 114 -12.59 -8.81 -7.01
N ALA A 115 -11.46 -9.15 -6.39
CA ALA A 115 -10.93 -8.39 -5.26
C ALA A 115 -10.53 -6.96 -5.66
N ILE A 116 -9.87 -6.78 -6.81
CA ILE A 116 -9.51 -5.45 -7.34
C ILE A 116 -10.76 -4.63 -7.67
N ASP A 117 -11.76 -5.22 -8.31
CA ASP A 117 -13.00 -4.53 -8.67
C ASP A 117 -13.76 -4.09 -7.41
N ALA A 118 -13.86 -4.95 -6.40
CA ALA A 118 -14.46 -4.61 -5.10
C ALA A 118 -13.69 -3.51 -4.36
N PHE A 119 -12.35 -3.51 -4.46
CA PHE A 119 -11.52 -2.45 -3.88
C PHE A 119 -11.81 -1.10 -4.54
N ARG A 120 -11.89 -1.06 -5.88
CA ARG A 120 -12.22 0.16 -6.62
C ARG A 120 -13.60 0.70 -6.27
N GLU A 121 -14.60 -0.18 -6.18
CA GLU A 121 -15.96 0.19 -5.76
C GLU A 121 -15.96 0.83 -4.37
N ALA A 122 -15.17 0.30 -3.42
CA ALA A 122 -15.12 0.79 -2.05
C ALA A 122 -14.36 2.10 -1.86
N PHE A 123 -13.30 2.36 -2.61
CA PHE A 123 -12.42 3.51 -2.33
C PHE A 123 -12.36 4.58 -3.42
N ILE A 124 -12.73 4.25 -4.67
CA ILE A 124 -12.64 5.18 -5.81
C ILE A 124 -14.03 5.70 -6.21
N GLY A 125 -15.07 4.91 -5.96
CA GLY A 125 -16.36 5.08 -6.61
C GLY A 125 -16.31 4.44 -8.00
N GLY A 126 -17.19 3.46 -8.24
CA GLY A 126 -17.20 2.65 -9.46
C GLY A 126 -17.44 3.43 -10.75
#